data_AF-A0AAQ3QUA7-F1
#
_entry.id   AF-A0AAQ3QUA7-F1
#
_cell.length_a   1.000
_cell.length_b   1.000
_cell.length_c   1.000
_cell.angle_alpha   90.00
_cell.angle_beta   90.00
_cell.angle_gamma   90.00
#
_symmetry.space_group_name_H-M   'P 1'
#
loop_
_entity.id
_entity.type
_entity.pdbx_description
1 polymer ?
#
loop_
_entity_poly.entity_id
_entity_poly.type
_entity_poly.pdbx_seq_one_letter_code
_entity_poly.pdbx_strand_id
1 'polypeptide(L)'
;MKNFLCFLLFFLLSLSLYAEEKRKVVLCADISAGDYAWGNNETYNWRDVDDLWAMIWLLNQEDIEVVAILISYGNAFCDGYVLGDPCPTECPIVEQNANRAREFVALANRDIPVYVGSICEFDESMETPVGTAAVIDMIRELDSVDVLAIGPATDPAYIVRDLNDSGEITKIDQITILMGFFGTWAGDGAFDINGTEVGDANFINDPSAMSWLVEDAPSRPPFRFVPFNTARFGLVTPAMIDSLWQINGPASSRVAFLSEHWQAQWMSVLEEQGFHLWDLVCALCMPGDGVSVETIDIYPEIESVDVEGTSTLTVQLNEEGSTSSNVNGVDVCVTRINSIGSPQLFPEATFTSYPDDVGSPSSFAAISQISFNEILKLDKIATDNRIGTGQFGILENLFALSETIRLSPWFSQFSIQPAPWIYQFDLGFLFLSGEDETNIWMYDDTSQGYFWTANSLYPFLYRDSNQTWYYFIETIDGIRYFQNLSTDQTQTF
;
A
#
# COMPACT_ATOMS: atom_id res chain seq x y z
N MET A 1 -29.01 19.67 -34.51
CA MET A 1 -28.01 18.58 -34.69
C MET A 1 -26.58 19.11 -34.82
N LYS A 2 -26.24 19.98 -35.80
CA LYS A 2 -24.86 20.52 -35.94
C LYS A 2 -24.34 21.29 -34.71
N ASN A 3 -25.19 22.08 -34.05
CA ASN A 3 -24.80 22.83 -32.85
C ASN A 3 -24.60 21.94 -31.61
N PHE A 4 -25.27 20.79 -31.54
CA PHE A 4 -25.11 19.83 -30.45
C PHE A 4 -23.80 19.04 -30.59
N LEU A 5 -23.43 18.70 -31.82
CA LEU A 5 -22.17 18.02 -32.13
C LEU A 5 -20.95 18.92 -31.84
N CYS A 6 -21.02 20.22 -32.15
CA CYS A 6 -19.96 21.17 -31.80
C CYS A 6 -19.82 21.39 -30.30
N PHE A 7 -20.94 21.41 -29.55
CA PHE A 7 -20.90 21.56 -28.09
C PHE A 7 -20.30 20.32 -27.41
N LEU A 8 -20.66 19.11 -27.89
CA LEU A 8 -20.09 17.85 -27.40
C LEU A 8 -18.59 17.76 -27.72
N LEU A 9 -18.16 18.18 -28.91
CA LEU A 9 -16.74 18.20 -29.28
C LEU A 9 -15.94 19.20 -28.44
N PHE A 10 -16.49 20.38 -28.17
CA PHE A 10 -15.85 21.38 -27.31
C PHE A 10 -15.78 20.92 -25.86
N PHE A 11 -16.83 20.24 -25.37
CA PHE A 11 -16.88 19.70 -24.01
C PHE A 11 -15.91 18.52 -23.82
N LEU A 12 -15.78 17.65 -24.82
CA LEU A 12 -14.80 16.56 -24.82
C LEU A 12 -13.35 17.05 -24.97
N LEU A 13 -13.12 18.08 -25.80
CA LEU A 13 -11.81 18.74 -25.90
C LEU A 13 -11.45 19.53 -24.64
N SER A 14 -12.42 20.15 -23.96
CA SER A 14 -12.17 20.82 -22.68
C SER A 14 -11.93 19.84 -21.53
N LEU A 15 -12.57 18.66 -21.56
CA LEU A 15 -12.32 17.58 -20.61
C LEU A 15 -10.93 16.95 -20.80
N SER A 16 -10.42 16.86 -22.03
CA SER A 16 -9.06 16.34 -22.29
C SER A 16 -7.95 17.37 -22.06
N LEU A 17 -8.27 18.66 -22.04
CA LEU A 17 -7.30 19.76 -21.81
C LEU A 17 -7.09 20.10 -20.33
N TYR A 18 -7.83 19.44 -19.43
CA TYR A 18 -7.74 19.61 -17.97
C TYR A 18 -7.59 18.26 -17.24
N ALA A 19 -7.10 17.22 -17.92
CA ALA A 19 -6.51 16.11 -17.19
C ALA A 19 -5.21 16.64 -16.58
N GLU A 20 -5.26 16.99 -15.30
CA GLU A 20 -4.09 17.37 -14.53
C GLU A 20 -3.08 16.22 -14.64
N GLU A 21 -1.86 16.53 -15.07
CA GLU A 21 -0.84 15.50 -15.25
C GLU A 21 -0.53 14.90 -13.90
N LYS A 22 -0.67 13.57 -13.79
CA LYS A 22 -0.38 12.86 -12.56
C LYS A 22 1.10 12.97 -12.27
N ARG A 23 1.40 13.13 -10.99
CA ARG A 23 2.77 13.07 -10.51
C ARG A 23 3.29 11.65 -10.57
N LYS A 24 4.43 11.46 -11.20
CA LYS A 24 5.08 10.15 -11.32
C LYS A 24 5.95 9.89 -10.09
N VAL A 25 5.81 8.70 -9.52
CA VAL A 25 6.46 8.33 -8.27
C VAL A 25 7.13 6.97 -8.39
N VAL A 26 8.40 6.90 -7.98
CA VAL A 26 9.08 5.63 -7.69
C VAL A 26 9.05 5.41 -6.19
N LEU A 27 8.50 4.28 -5.76
CA LEU A 27 8.50 3.87 -4.36
C LEU A 27 9.71 2.96 -4.09
N CYS A 28 10.61 3.37 -3.20
CA CYS A 28 11.68 2.55 -2.65
C CYS A 28 11.31 2.18 -1.21
N ALA A 29 11.07 0.89 -0.96
CA ALA A 29 10.54 0.38 0.32
C ALA A 29 11.17 -0.96 0.68
N ASP A 30 11.12 -1.35 1.94
CA ASP A 30 11.65 -2.61 2.45
C ASP A 30 10.55 -3.52 3.03
N ILE A 31 9.36 -3.44 2.42
CA ILE A 31 8.12 -4.15 2.77
C ILE A 31 8.38 -5.58 3.26
N SER A 32 8.39 -5.78 4.58
CA SER A 32 8.41 -7.13 5.15
C SER A 32 6.99 -7.67 5.44
N ALA A 33 6.02 -6.76 5.46
CA ALA A 33 4.59 -7.04 5.57
C ALA A 33 4.23 -8.01 6.69
N GLY A 34 4.85 -7.88 7.87
CA GLY A 34 4.50 -8.74 9.01
C GLY A 34 4.96 -10.19 8.90
N ASP A 35 5.78 -10.56 7.92
CA ASP A 35 6.26 -11.93 7.78
C ASP A 35 7.28 -12.30 8.86
N TYR A 36 7.40 -13.60 9.17
CA TYR A 36 8.40 -14.12 10.09
C TYR A 36 9.71 -14.34 9.33
N ALA A 37 10.69 -13.46 9.53
CA ALA A 37 11.91 -13.41 8.71
C ALA A 37 13.15 -13.02 9.53
N TRP A 38 14.32 -13.23 8.94
CA TRP A 38 15.62 -12.85 9.50
C TRP A 38 15.76 -11.32 9.57
N GLY A 39 16.22 -10.81 10.71
CA GLY A 39 16.43 -9.37 10.96
C GLY A 39 17.91 -9.01 11.17
N ASN A 40 18.19 -7.70 11.21
CA ASN A 40 19.53 -7.15 11.55
C ASN A 40 20.05 -7.56 12.93
N ASN A 41 19.18 -8.00 13.84
CA ASN A 41 19.55 -8.49 15.15
C ASN A 41 19.95 -9.98 15.15
N GLU A 42 20.20 -10.56 13.98
CA GLU A 42 20.60 -11.96 13.79
C GLU A 42 19.59 -12.97 14.36
N THR A 43 18.30 -12.63 14.36
CA THR A 43 17.24 -13.53 14.81
C THR A 43 16.01 -13.47 13.91
N TYR A 44 15.25 -14.56 13.88
CA TYR A 44 13.93 -14.57 13.25
C TYR A 44 12.88 -14.01 14.20
N ASN A 45 12.15 -12.99 13.73
CA ASN A 45 11.01 -12.40 14.43
C ASN A 45 9.93 -11.99 13.43
N TRP A 46 8.76 -11.58 13.94
CA TRP A 46 7.78 -10.89 13.13
C TRP A 46 8.33 -9.51 12.77
N ARG A 47 8.22 -9.15 11.50
CA ARG A 47 8.85 -7.96 10.94
C ARG A 47 7.83 -6.87 10.63
N ASP A 48 8.31 -5.67 10.30
CA ASP A 48 7.45 -4.50 10.16
C ASP A 48 6.39 -4.63 9.08
N VAL A 49 5.26 -3.96 9.29
CA VAL A 49 4.11 -3.99 8.39
C VAL A 49 3.74 -2.61 7.89
N ASP A 50 4.26 -1.53 8.47
CA ASP A 50 3.83 -0.17 8.14
C ASP A 50 4.15 0.26 6.69
N ASP A 51 5.21 -0.26 6.07
CA ASP A 51 5.46 -0.05 4.63
C ASP A 51 4.25 -0.48 3.78
N LEU A 52 3.62 -1.60 4.14
CA LEU A 52 2.47 -2.15 3.42
C LEU A 52 1.29 -1.18 3.51
N TRP A 53 1.10 -0.56 4.68
CA TRP A 53 0.04 0.43 4.89
C TRP A 53 0.29 1.69 4.05
N ALA A 54 1.54 2.17 3.98
CA ALA A 54 1.94 3.30 3.14
C ALA A 54 1.73 3.00 1.65
N MET A 55 2.14 1.82 1.18
CA MET A 55 1.97 1.39 -0.21
C MET A 55 0.49 1.31 -0.60
N ILE A 56 -0.37 0.74 0.26
CA ILE A 56 -1.81 0.67 0.00
C ILE A 56 -2.42 2.06 -0.15
N TRP A 57 -1.97 3.03 0.65
CA TRP A 57 -2.39 4.42 0.49
C TRP A 57 -1.95 4.97 -0.87
N LEU A 58 -0.68 4.82 -1.26
CA LEU A 58 -0.15 5.29 -2.55
C LEU A 58 -0.92 4.72 -3.75
N LEU A 59 -1.23 3.42 -3.75
CA LEU A 59 -1.93 2.76 -4.87
C LEU A 59 -3.33 3.31 -5.16
N ASN A 60 -3.95 3.96 -4.17
CA ASN A 60 -5.30 4.52 -4.24
C ASN A 60 -5.33 6.01 -4.56
N GLN A 61 -4.19 6.70 -4.65
CA GLN A 61 -4.17 8.12 -4.93
C GLN A 61 -4.53 8.41 -6.40
N GLU A 62 -5.32 9.46 -6.62
CA GLU A 62 -5.81 9.82 -7.96
C GLU A 62 -4.85 10.75 -8.71
N ASP A 63 -4.14 11.59 -7.98
CA ASP A 63 -3.16 12.59 -8.43
C ASP A 63 -1.73 12.03 -8.53
N ILE A 64 -1.48 10.86 -7.95
CA ILE A 64 -0.21 10.14 -8.03
C ILE A 64 -0.32 8.98 -9.03
N GLU A 65 0.72 8.81 -9.83
CA GLU A 65 1.00 7.65 -10.67
C GLU A 65 2.28 6.98 -10.14
N VAL A 66 2.13 5.87 -9.43
CA VAL A 66 3.29 5.05 -9.05
C VAL A 66 3.79 4.33 -10.30
N VAL A 67 4.97 4.69 -10.79
CA VAL A 67 5.53 4.15 -12.05
C VAL A 67 6.34 2.87 -11.82
N ALA A 68 6.93 2.72 -10.63
CA ALA A 68 7.63 1.50 -10.22
C ALA A 68 7.67 1.39 -8.69
N ILE A 69 7.76 0.15 -8.22
CA ILE A 69 8.03 -0.17 -6.81
C ILE A 69 9.33 -0.98 -6.75
N LEU A 70 10.24 -0.57 -5.90
CA LEU A 70 11.53 -1.20 -5.67
C LEU A 70 11.58 -1.70 -4.23
N ILE A 71 11.79 -3.01 -4.06
CA ILE A 71 11.78 -3.67 -2.76
C ILE A 71 13.20 -4.04 -2.35
N SER A 72 13.67 -3.47 -1.25
CA SER A 72 15.00 -3.68 -0.69
C SER A 72 14.98 -4.50 0.60
N TYR A 73 16.17 -4.78 1.12
CA TYR A 73 16.36 -5.22 2.50
C TYR A 73 16.11 -4.08 3.51
N GLY A 74 16.03 -4.43 4.79
CA GLY A 74 15.92 -3.50 5.92
C GLY A 74 15.00 -4.06 7.01
N ASN A 75 13.70 -3.92 6.82
CA ASN A 75 12.68 -4.56 7.64
C ASN A 75 12.76 -6.08 7.54
N ALA A 76 13.36 -6.66 6.50
CA ALA A 76 13.85 -8.04 6.55
C ALA A 76 15.19 -8.18 5.82
N PHE A 77 15.97 -9.18 6.21
CA PHE A 77 17.32 -9.45 5.70
C PHE A 77 17.40 -10.84 5.09
N CYS A 78 18.45 -11.08 4.30
CA CYS A 78 18.76 -12.42 3.80
C CYS A 78 19.17 -13.33 4.95
N ASP A 79 18.80 -14.61 4.88
CA ASP A 79 19.08 -15.58 5.94
C ASP A 79 20.58 -15.63 6.29
N GLY A 80 20.90 -15.30 7.54
CA GLY A 80 22.26 -15.32 8.06
C GLY A 80 23.15 -14.19 7.57
N TYR A 81 22.63 -13.22 6.81
CA TYR A 81 23.37 -12.01 6.46
C TYR A 81 23.45 -11.09 7.68
N VAL A 82 24.62 -10.49 7.86
CA VAL A 82 24.95 -9.51 8.89
C VAL A 82 25.49 -8.25 8.19
N LEU A 83 25.12 -7.06 8.68
CA LEU A 83 25.64 -5.81 8.12
C LEU A 83 27.18 -5.80 8.15
N GLY A 84 27.80 -5.34 7.06
CA GLY A 84 29.23 -5.37 6.81
C GLY A 84 29.79 -6.68 6.25
N ASP A 85 29.00 -7.76 6.19
CA ASP A 85 29.42 -8.98 5.47
C ASP A 85 29.42 -8.76 3.94
N PRO A 86 30.15 -9.58 3.18
CA PRO A 86 30.05 -9.56 1.72
C PRO A 86 28.60 -9.73 1.26
N CYS A 87 28.19 -8.86 0.34
CA CYS A 87 26.83 -8.88 -0.21
C CYS A 87 26.47 -10.28 -0.74
N PRO A 88 25.31 -10.85 -0.34
CA PRO A 88 24.85 -12.13 -0.84
C PRO A 88 24.51 -12.02 -2.33
N THR A 89 24.55 -13.13 -3.05
CA THR A 89 24.19 -13.16 -4.47
C THR A 89 22.69 -13.25 -4.72
N GLU A 90 21.93 -13.72 -3.73
CA GLU A 90 20.48 -13.88 -3.80
C GLU A 90 19.86 -13.72 -2.41
N CYS A 91 18.59 -13.33 -2.37
CA CYS A 91 17.87 -13.11 -1.13
C CYS A 91 16.41 -13.56 -1.26
N PRO A 92 16.09 -14.83 -0.93
CA PRO A 92 14.72 -15.33 -1.04
C PRO A 92 13.70 -14.54 -0.23
N ILE A 93 14.12 -13.94 0.90
CA ILE A 93 13.27 -13.10 1.76
C ILE A 93 12.86 -11.80 1.04
N VAL A 94 13.81 -11.08 0.42
CA VAL A 94 13.48 -9.84 -0.31
C VAL A 94 12.64 -10.15 -1.57
N GLU A 95 12.87 -11.30 -2.23
CA GLU A 95 12.00 -11.74 -3.32
C GLU A 95 10.58 -12.08 -2.83
N GLN A 96 10.43 -12.72 -1.66
CA GLN A 96 9.13 -12.95 -1.05
C GLN A 96 8.41 -11.64 -0.75
N ASN A 97 9.12 -10.65 -0.22
CA ASN A 97 8.63 -9.31 0.05
C ASN A 97 8.15 -8.60 -1.23
N ALA A 98 8.92 -8.69 -2.32
CA ALA A 98 8.51 -8.21 -3.64
C ALA A 98 7.23 -8.90 -4.13
N ASN A 99 7.07 -10.20 -3.88
CA ASN A 99 5.84 -10.91 -4.21
C ASN A 99 4.63 -10.43 -3.39
N ARG A 100 4.82 -9.97 -2.14
CA ARG A 100 3.75 -9.32 -1.35
C ARG A 100 3.35 -7.98 -1.96
N ALA A 101 4.31 -7.16 -2.37
CA ALA A 101 3.99 -5.92 -3.08
C ALA A 101 3.20 -6.19 -4.37
N ARG A 102 3.60 -7.19 -5.17
CA ARG A 102 2.86 -7.62 -6.38
C ARG A 102 1.43 -8.07 -6.08
N GLU A 103 1.21 -8.77 -4.97
CA GLU A 103 -0.13 -9.19 -4.52
C GLU A 103 -1.06 -7.98 -4.37
N PHE A 104 -0.60 -6.92 -3.70
CA PHE A 104 -1.41 -5.73 -3.45
C PHE A 104 -1.54 -4.81 -4.68
N VAL A 105 -0.52 -4.71 -5.53
CA VAL A 105 -0.63 -4.07 -6.85
C VAL A 105 -1.74 -4.73 -7.67
N ALA A 106 -1.80 -6.06 -7.67
CA ALA A 106 -2.85 -6.82 -8.36
C ALA A 106 -4.23 -6.60 -7.73
N LEU A 107 -4.34 -6.58 -6.40
CA LEU A 107 -5.59 -6.24 -5.69
C LEU A 107 -6.09 -4.82 -6.03
N ALA A 108 -5.17 -3.88 -6.23
CA ALA A 108 -5.47 -2.51 -6.64
C ALA A 108 -5.83 -2.36 -8.13
N ASN A 109 -5.83 -3.44 -8.90
CA ASN A 109 -6.03 -3.43 -10.35
C ASN A 109 -5.06 -2.51 -11.10
N ARG A 110 -3.80 -2.46 -10.65
CA ARG A 110 -2.78 -1.61 -11.27
C ARG A 110 -1.79 -2.48 -12.04
N ASP A 111 -1.25 -1.92 -13.11
CA ASP A 111 -0.13 -2.50 -13.86
C ASP A 111 1.14 -1.73 -13.49
N ILE A 112 1.63 -1.98 -12.27
CA ILE A 112 2.82 -1.32 -11.73
C ILE A 112 3.91 -2.39 -11.60
N PRO A 113 5.07 -2.21 -12.26
CA PRO A 113 6.16 -3.17 -12.13
C PRO A 113 6.79 -3.08 -10.73
N VAL A 114 7.03 -4.26 -10.15
CA VAL A 114 7.68 -4.43 -8.84
C VAL A 114 9.00 -5.17 -9.03
N TYR A 115 10.09 -4.51 -8.64
CA TYR A 115 11.45 -5.01 -8.77
C TYR A 115 12.07 -5.35 -7.41
N VAL A 116 12.96 -6.34 -7.40
CA VAL A 116 13.86 -6.58 -6.26
C VAL A 116 15.06 -5.65 -6.42
N GLY A 117 15.23 -4.74 -5.47
CA GLY A 117 16.32 -3.79 -5.41
C GLY A 117 17.53 -4.35 -4.69
N SER A 118 18.12 -3.53 -3.83
CA SER A 118 19.30 -3.89 -3.06
C SER A 118 19.01 -4.97 -2.01
N ILE A 119 19.96 -5.86 -1.78
CA ILE A 119 19.89 -6.94 -0.77
C ILE A 119 21.02 -6.84 0.28
N CYS A 120 21.78 -5.76 0.23
CA CYS A 120 22.95 -5.45 1.07
C CYS A 120 23.27 -3.95 0.95
N GLU A 121 24.21 -3.48 1.76
CA GLU A 121 24.60 -2.08 1.85
C GLU A 121 25.18 -1.51 0.55
N PHE A 122 25.03 -0.20 0.41
CA PHE A 122 25.52 0.58 -0.71
C PHE A 122 27.04 0.56 -0.72
N ASP A 123 27.60 0.38 -1.92
CA ASP A 123 29.01 0.58 -2.19
C ASP A 123 29.11 1.30 -3.53
N GLU A 124 29.63 2.52 -3.51
CA GLU A 124 29.80 3.36 -4.69
C GLU A 124 30.57 2.62 -5.81
N SER A 125 31.45 1.67 -5.46
CA SER A 125 32.25 0.90 -6.42
C SER A 125 31.55 -0.34 -6.97
N MET A 126 30.43 -0.77 -6.39
CA MET A 126 29.68 -1.94 -6.85
C MET A 126 28.76 -1.63 -8.03
N GLU A 127 28.48 -2.65 -8.84
CA GLU A 127 27.45 -2.55 -9.88
C GLU A 127 26.08 -2.34 -9.25
N THR A 128 25.25 -1.52 -9.90
CA THR A 128 23.86 -1.29 -9.49
C THR A 128 23.07 -2.60 -9.50
N PRO A 129 22.29 -2.92 -8.44
CA PRO A 129 21.42 -4.08 -8.43
C PRO A 129 20.47 -4.09 -9.63
N VAL A 130 20.20 -5.27 -10.18
CA VAL A 130 19.50 -5.42 -11.47
C VAL A 130 18.11 -4.76 -11.46
N GLY A 131 17.35 -4.89 -10.38
CA GLY A 131 16.03 -4.25 -10.29
C GLY A 131 16.13 -2.73 -10.18
N THR A 132 17.11 -2.22 -9.43
CA THR A 132 17.40 -0.79 -9.30
C THR A 132 17.82 -0.20 -10.64
N ALA A 133 18.68 -0.90 -11.38
CA ALA A 133 19.07 -0.53 -12.75
C ALA A 133 17.86 -0.46 -13.71
N ALA A 134 16.93 -1.41 -13.61
CA ALA A 134 15.70 -1.40 -14.41
C ALA A 134 14.80 -0.19 -14.09
N VAL A 135 14.72 0.21 -12.81
CA VAL A 135 14.01 1.42 -12.40
C VAL A 135 14.72 2.67 -12.93
N ILE A 136 16.04 2.75 -12.86
CA ILE A 136 16.82 3.88 -13.42
C ILE A 136 16.57 4.01 -14.93
N ASP A 137 16.61 2.91 -15.68
CA ASP A 137 16.29 2.91 -17.11
C ASP A 137 14.88 3.41 -17.40
N MET A 138 13.91 3.09 -16.54
CA MET A 138 12.56 3.64 -16.64
C MET A 138 12.56 5.16 -16.39
N ILE A 139 13.24 5.64 -15.34
CA ILE A 139 13.32 7.07 -15.00
C ILE A 139 13.88 7.88 -16.18
N ARG A 140 14.88 7.36 -16.91
CA ARG A 140 15.46 8.00 -18.09
C ARG A 140 14.44 8.30 -19.18
N GLU A 141 13.44 7.44 -19.34
CA GLU A 141 12.35 7.58 -20.32
C GLU A 141 11.23 8.53 -19.87
N LEU A 142 11.20 8.92 -18.60
CA LEU A 142 10.24 9.88 -18.05
C LEU A 142 10.76 11.31 -18.17
N ASP A 143 9.87 12.31 -18.13
CA ASP A 143 10.30 13.72 -18.08
C ASP A 143 10.93 14.06 -16.72
N SER A 144 10.23 13.71 -15.64
CA SER A 144 10.70 13.78 -14.26
C SER A 144 9.93 12.81 -13.35
N VAL A 145 10.45 12.60 -12.13
CA VAL A 145 9.87 11.69 -11.13
C VAL A 145 10.15 12.17 -9.71
N ASP A 146 9.21 11.92 -8.80
CA ASP A 146 9.45 11.96 -7.36
C ASP A 146 9.90 10.58 -6.87
N VAL A 147 10.91 10.52 -6.01
CA VAL A 147 11.32 9.29 -5.33
C VAL A 147 10.81 9.34 -3.89
N LEU A 148 9.97 8.38 -3.51
CA LEU A 148 9.58 8.17 -2.12
C LEU A 148 10.40 7.02 -1.55
N ALA A 149 11.24 7.31 -0.56
CA ALA A 149 12.12 6.37 0.11
C ALA A 149 11.66 6.14 1.56
N ILE A 150 11.05 4.98 1.79
CA ILE A 150 10.56 4.56 3.11
C ILE A 150 11.36 3.40 3.71
N GLY A 151 12.32 2.85 2.97
CA GLY A 151 13.34 1.92 3.49
C GLY A 151 14.75 2.52 3.55
N PRO A 152 15.80 1.68 3.65
CA PRO A 152 17.19 2.13 3.62
C PRO A 152 17.54 2.98 2.39
N ALA A 153 18.51 3.87 2.54
CA ALA A 153 18.90 4.83 1.50
C ALA A 153 19.65 4.19 0.32
N THR A 154 19.89 2.88 0.36
CA THR A 154 20.73 2.12 -0.57
C THR A 154 20.29 2.30 -2.03
N ASP A 155 19.03 2.01 -2.33
CA ASP A 155 18.51 2.12 -3.70
C ASP A 155 18.38 3.58 -4.16
N PRO A 156 17.87 4.52 -3.35
CA PRO A 156 17.97 5.95 -3.65
C PRO A 156 19.39 6.42 -3.96
N ALA A 157 20.40 5.93 -3.24
CA ALA A 157 21.81 6.27 -3.48
C ALA A 157 22.29 5.75 -4.85
N TYR A 158 21.98 4.51 -5.22
CA TYR A 158 22.28 3.99 -6.56
C TYR A 158 21.56 4.78 -7.66
N ILE A 159 20.29 5.15 -7.47
CA ILE A 159 19.54 5.96 -8.43
C ILE A 159 20.22 7.33 -8.64
N VAL A 160 20.59 8.01 -7.54
CA VAL A 160 21.28 9.31 -7.59
C VAL A 160 22.67 9.17 -8.22
N ARG A 161 23.43 8.12 -7.90
CA ARG A 161 24.76 7.86 -8.47
C ARG A 161 24.70 7.70 -9.98
N ASP A 162 23.89 6.77 -10.46
CA ASP A 162 23.87 6.40 -11.87
C ASP A 162 23.28 7.50 -12.75
N LEU A 163 22.31 8.28 -12.23
CA LEU A 163 21.79 9.45 -12.93
C LEU A 163 22.76 10.64 -12.89
N ASN A 164 23.58 10.79 -11.86
CA ASN A 164 24.69 11.75 -11.87
C ASN A 164 25.74 11.36 -12.93
N ASP A 165 26.14 10.10 -12.97
CA ASP A 165 27.14 9.58 -13.90
C ASP A 165 26.73 9.76 -15.36
N SER A 166 25.43 9.65 -15.66
CA SER A 166 24.87 9.90 -16.99
C SER A 166 24.53 11.37 -17.27
N GLY A 167 24.62 12.26 -16.28
CA GLY A 167 24.26 13.67 -16.38
C GLY A 167 22.75 13.92 -16.46
N GLU A 168 21.94 13.00 -15.93
CA GLU A 168 20.48 12.96 -15.97
C GLU A 168 19.85 13.20 -14.58
N ILE A 169 20.62 13.66 -13.58
CA ILE A 169 20.12 13.87 -12.20
C ILE A 169 18.88 14.78 -12.11
N THR A 170 18.70 15.68 -13.08
CA THR A 170 17.52 16.55 -13.17
C THR A 170 16.23 15.81 -13.51
N LYS A 171 16.28 14.49 -13.76
CA LYS A 171 15.10 13.63 -13.88
C LYS A 171 14.42 13.39 -12.53
N ILE A 172 15.12 13.60 -11.41
CA ILE A 172 14.54 13.51 -10.07
C ILE A 172 14.07 14.91 -9.65
N ASP A 173 12.76 15.08 -9.49
CA ASP A 173 12.17 16.35 -9.02
C ASP A 173 12.39 16.52 -7.51
N GLN A 174 12.14 15.47 -6.73
CA GLN A 174 12.34 15.45 -5.29
C GLN A 174 12.60 14.03 -4.78
N ILE A 175 13.40 13.89 -3.73
CA ILE A 175 13.45 12.69 -2.89
C ILE A 175 12.76 13.00 -1.56
N THR A 176 11.68 12.30 -1.25
CA THR A 176 11.02 12.33 0.07
C THR A 176 11.47 11.09 0.84
N ILE A 177 12.10 11.27 2.00
CA ILE A 177 12.79 10.18 2.71
C ILE A 177 12.46 10.17 4.21
N LEU A 178 12.13 8.99 4.74
CA LEU A 178 11.92 8.76 6.18
C LEU A 178 13.25 8.47 6.85
N MET A 179 13.96 9.52 7.26
CA MET A 179 15.23 9.40 7.98
C MET A 179 15.53 10.62 8.84
N GLY A 180 16.37 10.40 9.85
CA GLY A 180 16.99 11.41 10.69
C GLY A 180 16.15 11.89 11.85
N PHE A 181 16.79 12.60 12.76
CA PHE A 181 16.17 13.16 13.96
C PHE A 181 16.16 14.68 13.88
N PHE A 182 15.05 15.29 14.32
CA PHE A 182 14.88 16.74 14.31
C PHE A 182 14.42 17.28 15.66
N GLY A 183 14.89 18.47 16.02
CA GLY A 183 14.44 19.20 17.21
C GLY A 183 15.11 18.71 18.50
N THR A 184 14.34 18.57 19.59
CA THR A 184 14.89 18.21 20.91
C THR A 184 15.46 16.80 21.00
N TRP A 185 15.17 15.95 20.01
CA TRP A 185 15.72 14.60 19.88
C TRP A 185 16.91 14.54 18.94
N ALA A 186 17.30 15.69 18.36
CA ALA A 186 18.54 15.78 17.63
C ALA A 186 19.72 15.59 18.61
N GLY A 187 20.61 14.65 18.29
CA GLY A 187 21.79 14.30 19.06
C GLY A 187 21.65 13.05 19.95
N ASP A 188 20.46 12.46 20.06
CA ASP A 188 20.22 11.29 20.92
C ASP A 188 20.30 9.95 20.14
N GLY A 189 20.25 9.98 18.80
CA GLY A 189 20.30 8.79 17.92
C GLY A 189 19.09 7.84 18.03
N ALA A 190 18.22 8.07 19.01
CA ALA A 190 16.98 7.37 19.28
C ALA A 190 16.01 8.31 20.02
N PHE A 191 14.74 7.92 20.13
CA PHE A 191 13.81 8.54 21.07
C PHE A 191 13.10 7.49 21.92
N ASP A 192 12.61 7.90 23.09
CA ASP A 192 11.96 7.01 24.06
C ASP A 192 10.46 6.81 23.79
N ILE A 193 10.06 5.54 23.81
CA ILE A 193 8.66 5.13 23.92
C ILE A 193 8.52 4.22 25.15
N ASN A 194 7.90 4.76 26.22
CA ASN A 194 7.63 4.06 27.48
C ASN A 194 8.88 3.39 28.10
N GLY A 195 10.03 4.04 28.05
CA GLY A 195 11.29 3.50 28.57
C GLY A 195 12.06 2.62 27.60
N THR A 196 11.60 2.50 26.34
CA THR A 196 12.30 1.77 25.28
C THR A 196 12.81 2.75 24.23
N GLU A 197 14.11 2.73 23.99
CA GLU A 197 14.75 3.51 22.93
C GLU A 197 14.41 2.93 21.55
N VAL A 198 13.97 3.80 20.63
CA VAL A 198 13.66 3.46 19.25
C VAL A 198 14.55 4.30 18.33
N GLY A 199 15.44 3.63 17.61
CA GLY A 199 16.34 4.23 16.62
C GLY A 199 15.75 4.23 15.21
N ASP A 200 16.33 5.05 14.34
CA ASP A 200 15.98 5.11 12.92
C ASP A 200 16.54 3.89 12.19
N ALA A 201 15.69 2.88 11.99
CA ALA A 201 16.08 1.61 11.38
C ALA A 201 16.56 1.78 9.93
N ASN A 202 15.93 2.69 9.16
CA ASN A 202 16.28 2.92 7.76
C ASN A 202 17.70 3.45 7.62
N PHE A 203 18.07 4.41 8.49
CA PHE A 203 19.44 4.90 8.54
C PHE A 203 20.42 3.85 9.07
N ILE A 204 20.09 3.16 10.16
CA ILE A 204 20.97 2.15 10.79
C ILE A 204 21.31 1.00 9.83
N ASN A 205 20.39 0.64 8.94
CA ASN A 205 20.58 -0.44 7.97
C ASN A 205 21.50 -0.08 6.81
N ASP A 206 21.73 1.21 6.53
CA ASP A 206 22.74 1.66 5.56
C ASP A 206 23.21 3.11 5.81
N PRO A 207 24.05 3.34 6.83
CA PRO A 207 24.61 4.66 7.10
C PRO A 207 25.44 5.17 5.92
N SER A 208 26.09 4.26 5.19
CA SER A 208 27.02 4.59 4.10
C SER A 208 26.31 5.21 2.90
N ALA A 209 25.13 4.70 2.53
CA ALA A 209 24.29 5.27 1.49
C ALA A 209 23.89 6.70 1.82
N MET A 210 23.42 6.94 3.06
CA MET A 210 22.97 8.27 3.46
C MET A 210 24.14 9.25 3.61
N SER A 211 25.28 8.81 4.16
CA SER A 211 26.52 9.59 4.16
C SER A 211 26.91 10.00 2.75
N TRP A 212 26.93 9.06 1.80
CA TRP A 212 27.27 9.37 0.41
C TRP A 212 26.28 10.37 -0.21
N LEU A 213 24.97 10.17 0.00
CA LEU A 213 23.93 11.08 -0.51
C LEU A 213 24.06 12.51 0.03
N VAL A 214 24.39 12.67 1.32
CA VAL A 214 24.49 14.00 1.96
C VAL A 214 25.84 14.66 1.68
N GLU A 215 26.94 13.91 1.77
CA GLU A 215 28.28 14.47 1.86
C GLU A 215 29.05 14.39 0.53
N ASP A 216 28.88 13.30 -0.23
CA ASP A 216 29.77 12.95 -1.35
C ASP A 216 29.12 13.06 -2.74
N ALA A 217 27.79 12.96 -2.83
CA ALA A 217 27.06 12.97 -4.11
C ALA A 217 27.39 14.25 -4.92
N PRO A 218 27.90 14.12 -6.18
CA PRO A 218 28.38 15.26 -6.97
C PRO A 218 27.33 16.34 -7.23
N SER A 219 26.07 15.92 -7.39
CA SER A 219 24.89 16.78 -7.43
C SER A 219 23.74 16.05 -6.77
N ARG A 220 22.87 16.79 -6.11
CA ARG A 220 21.77 16.24 -5.31
C ARG A 220 20.44 16.81 -5.82
N PRO A 221 19.41 15.98 -6.01
CA PRO A 221 18.06 16.51 -6.19
C PRO A 221 17.59 17.16 -4.88
N PRO A 222 16.49 17.94 -4.91
CA PRO A 222 15.84 18.43 -3.70
C PRO A 222 15.49 17.28 -2.75
N PHE A 223 15.80 17.45 -1.47
CA PHE A 223 15.49 16.47 -0.43
C PHE A 223 14.41 16.99 0.52
N ARG A 224 13.45 16.12 0.80
CA ARG A 224 12.45 16.32 1.84
C ARG A 224 12.62 15.22 2.88
N PHE A 225 13.21 15.60 4.01
CA PHE A 225 13.31 14.71 5.15
C PHE A 225 12.01 14.70 5.93
N VAL A 226 11.55 13.50 6.24
CA VAL A 226 10.51 13.23 7.22
C VAL A 226 11.23 12.62 8.42
N PRO A 227 11.44 13.39 9.50
CA PRO A 227 12.23 12.91 10.62
C PRO A 227 11.57 11.69 11.25
N PHE A 228 12.38 10.71 11.63
CA PHE A 228 11.91 9.47 12.25
C PHE A 228 11.07 9.72 13.52
N ASN A 229 11.39 10.77 14.27
CA ASN A 229 10.62 11.18 15.45
C ASN A 229 9.25 11.83 15.13
N THR A 230 8.95 12.16 13.88
CA THR A 230 7.60 12.60 13.45
C THR A 230 6.64 11.45 13.26
N ALA A 231 7.10 10.20 13.21
CA ALA A 231 6.25 9.07 12.91
C ALA A 231 5.25 8.66 14.01
N ARG A 232 5.34 9.24 15.21
CA ARG A 232 4.34 9.06 16.27
C ARG A 232 2.98 9.68 15.92
N PHE A 233 2.60 9.85 14.66
CA PHE A 233 1.34 10.48 14.26
C PHE A 233 0.26 9.51 13.76
N GLY A 234 0.50 8.21 13.75
CA GLY A 234 -0.54 7.20 13.46
C GLY A 234 -0.35 5.98 14.33
N LEU A 235 -1.40 5.53 15.01
CA LEU A 235 -1.37 4.32 15.86
C LEU A 235 -2.44 3.33 15.39
N VAL A 236 -2.05 2.13 14.99
CA VAL A 236 -2.98 1.05 14.64
C VAL A 236 -3.25 0.20 15.88
N THR A 237 -4.49 0.30 16.39
CA THR A 237 -4.91 -0.39 17.61
C THR A 237 -5.47 -1.80 17.33
N PRO A 238 -5.54 -2.69 18.32
CA PRO A 238 -6.18 -4.01 18.16
C PRO A 238 -7.60 -3.94 17.63
N ALA A 239 -8.38 -2.95 18.08
CA ALA A 239 -9.75 -2.75 17.61
C ALA A 239 -9.83 -2.45 16.09
N MET A 240 -8.81 -1.81 15.52
CA MET A 240 -8.74 -1.58 14.08
C MET A 240 -8.45 -2.86 13.31
N ILE A 241 -7.52 -3.69 13.80
CA ILE A 241 -7.24 -5.02 13.23
C ILE A 241 -8.47 -5.93 13.32
N ASP A 242 -9.15 -5.94 14.46
CA ASP A 242 -10.43 -6.65 14.64
C ASP A 242 -11.49 -6.18 13.63
N SER A 243 -11.53 -4.87 13.34
CA SER A 243 -12.46 -4.30 12.36
C SER A 243 -12.14 -4.77 10.94
N LEU A 244 -10.87 -4.85 10.56
CA LEU A 244 -10.46 -5.41 9.26
C LEU A 244 -10.88 -6.88 9.13
N TRP A 245 -10.68 -7.69 10.18
CA TRP A 245 -11.16 -9.08 10.23
C TRP A 245 -12.67 -9.19 10.06
N GLN A 246 -13.45 -8.29 10.68
CA GLN A 246 -14.91 -8.29 10.59
C GLN A 246 -15.42 -7.92 9.19
N ILE A 247 -14.70 -7.03 8.48
CA ILE A 247 -15.03 -6.65 7.10
C ILE A 247 -14.81 -7.84 6.16
N ASN A 248 -13.76 -8.62 6.41
CA ASN A 248 -13.47 -9.89 5.74
C ASN A 248 -13.34 -9.78 4.20
N GLY A 249 -12.84 -8.64 3.70
CA GLY A 249 -12.53 -8.45 2.28
C GLY A 249 -11.13 -8.97 1.90
N PRO A 250 -10.83 -9.13 0.60
CA PRO A 250 -9.55 -9.67 0.14
C PRO A 250 -8.31 -8.93 0.66
N ALA A 251 -8.34 -7.59 0.65
CA ALA A 251 -7.28 -6.75 1.19
C ALA A 251 -7.38 -6.64 2.71
N SER A 252 -8.57 -6.40 3.28
CA SER A 252 -8.74 -6.25 4.74
C SER A 252 -8.29 -7.48 5.52
N SER A 253 -8.73 -8.68 5.14
CA SER A 253 -8.32 -9.92 5.81
C SER A 253 -6.83 -10.17 5.68
N ARG A 254 -6.24 -9.79 4.53
CA ARG A 254 -4.81 -9.95 4.29
C ARG A 254 -3.98 -9.02 5.15
N VAL A 255 -4.32 -7.73 5.19
CA VAL A 255 -3.65 -6.75 6.05
C VAL A 255 -3.82 -7.12 7.52
N ALA A 256 -5.02 -7.53 7.95
CA ALA A 256 -5.27 -7.95 9.32
C ALA A 256 -4.37 -9.12 9.74
N PHE A 257 -4.30 -10.17 8.90
CA PHE A 257 -3.44 -11.33 9.13
C PHE A 257 -1.97 -10.96 9.28
N LEU A 258 -1.48 -10.08 8.41
CA LEU A 258 -0.08 -9.67 8.39
C LEU A 258 0.27 -8.75 9.57
N SER A 259 -0.64 -7.87 9.96
CA SER A 259 -0.40 -6.95 11.07
C SER A 259 -0.56 -7.57 12.47
N GLU A 260 -1.30 -8.68 12.62
CA GLU A 260 -1.65 -9.24 13.93
C GLU A 260 -0.44 -9.64 14.78
N HIS A 261 0.51 -10.37 14.20
CA HIS A 261 1.68 -10.85 14.93
C HIS A 261 2.67 -9.73 15.23
N TRP A 262 2.85 -8.80 14.29
CA TRP A 262 3.65 -7.60 14.49
C TRP A 262 3.08 -6.73 15.61
N GLN A 263 1.77 -6.49 15.60
CA GLN A 263 1.09 -5.73 16.64
C GLN A 263 1.28 -6.39 18.02
N ALA A 264 1.12 -7.70 18.12
CA ALA A 264 1.33 -8.42 19.38
C ALA A 264 2.78 -8.28 19.89
N GLN A 265 3.76 -8.36 18.98
CA GLN A 265 5.17 -8.13 19.30
C GLN A 265 5.41 -6.70 19.78
N TRP A 266 4.90 -5.69 19.07
CA TRP A 266 5.09 -4.28 19.42
C TRP A 266 4.45 -3.87 20.73
N MET A 267 3.23 -4.31 20.97
CA MET A 267 2.56 -4.07 22.24
C MET A 267 3.33 -4.68 23.41
N SER A 268 4.05 -5.78 23.18
CA SER A 268 4.89 -6.40 24.21
C SER A 268 6.24 -5.68 24.39
N VAL A 269 6.83 -5.15 23.32
CA VAL A 269 8.16 -4.51 23.35
C VAL A 269 8.07 -3.09 23.87
N LEU A 270 7.10 -2.30 23.38
CA LEU A 270 6.95 -0.88 23.73
C LEU A 270 5.92 -0.60 24.81
N GLU A 271 5.23 -1.63 25.31
CA GLU A 271 4.15 -1.48 26.29
C GLU A 271 3.04 -0.49 25.83
N GLU A 272 2.85 -0.31 24.52
CA GLU A 272 1.81 0.52 23.91
C GLU A 272 0.59 -0.28 23.44
N GLN A 273 -0.49 0.42 23.07
CA GLN A 273 -1.76 -0.19 22.63
C GLN A 273 -1.88 -0.27 21.10
N GLY A 274 -0.78 -0.58 20.41
CA GLY A 274 -0.73 -0.69 18.96
C GLY A 274 0.69 -0.64 18.41
N PHE A 275 0.80 -0.38 17.11
CA PHE A 275 2.06 -0.05 16.41
C PHE A 275 1.89 1.25 15.61
N HIS A 276 2.99 1.96 15.32
CA HIS A 276 2.91 3.22 14.57
C HIS A 276 3.06 3.02 13.05
N LEU A 277 2.67 4.03 12.27
CA LEU A 277 2.72 4.01 10.81
C LEU A 277 3.79 4.98 10.31
N TRP A 278 5.09 4.66 10.50
CA TRP A 278 6.18 5.56 10.14
C TRP A 278 6.16 5.89 8.65
N ASP A 279 6.05 4.86 7.82
CA ASP A 279 6.14 5.02 6.37
C ASP A 279 4.95 5.76 5.76
N LEU A 280 3.77 5.59 6.34
CA LEU A 280 2.59 6.32 5.88
C LEU A 280 2.71 7.80 6.21
N VAL A 281 3.25 8.15 7.39
CA VAL A 281 3.53 9.55 7.74
C VAL A 281 4.48 10.16 6.70
N CYS A 282 5.50 9.42 6.27
CA CYS A 282 6.40 9.85 5.21
C CYS A 282 5.68 10.03 3.87
N ALA A 283 4.89 9.05 3.44
CA ALA A 283 4.14 9.12 2.19
C ALA A 283 3.16 10.32 2.17
N LEU A 284 2.50 10.62 3.29
CA LEU A 284 1.62 11.78 3.44
C LEU A 284 2.35 13.13 3.38
N CYS A 285 3.67 13.15 3.58
CA CYS A 285 4.50 14.35 3.47
C CYS A 285 4.98 14.63 2.04
N MET A 286 4.70 13.75 1.09
CA MET A 286 4.91 14.06 -0.31
C MET A 286 4.11 15.33 -0.69
N PRO A 287 4.65 16.19 -1.58
CA PRO A 287 3.87 17.35 -2.02
C PRO A 287 2.59 16.88 -2.70
N GLY A 288 1.45 17.51 -2.42
CA GLY A 288 0.15 17.09 -2.97
C GLY A 288 -1.02 17.83 -2.33
N ASP A 289 -2.19 17.72 -2.93
CA ASP A 289 -3.41 18.34 -2.41
C ASP A 289 -4.04 17.44 -1.34
N GLY A 290 -4.04 17.88 -0.07
CA GLY A 290 -4.80 17.19 0.99
C GLY A 290 -4.12 17.13 2.36
N VAL A 291 -2.80 17.27 2.41
CA VAL A 291 -2.04 17.34 3.67
C VAL A 291 -1.31 18.68 3.73
N SER A 292 -1.63 19.50 4.74
CA SER A 292 -0.92 20.75 4.96
C SER A 292 0.34 20.44 5.76
N VAL A 293 1.48 20.50 5.07
CA VAL A 293 2.78 20.35 5.69
C VAL A 293 3.52 21.69 5.80
N GLU A 294 4.16 21.93 6.93
CA GLU A 294 5.23 22.91 7.06
C GLU A 294 6.50 22.28 6.52
N THR A 295 7.27 23.03 5.75
CA THR A 295 8.65 22.69 5.40
C THR A 295 9.57 23.69 6.08
N ILE A 296 10.59 23.20 6.78
CA ILE A 296 11.62 23.99 7.45
C ILE A 296 12.94 23.70 6.75
N ASP A 297 13.66 24.71 6.29
CA ASP A 297 14.97 24.51 5.68
C ASP A 297 15.97 24.00 6.72
N ILE A 298 16.73 22.96 6.34
CA ILE A 298 17.65 22.27 7.23
C ILE A 298 18.98 21.96 6.55
N TYR A 299 19.98 21.65 7.37
CA TYR A 299 21.22 20.99 6.97
C TYR A 299 21.32 19.62 7.64
N PRO A 300 21.35 18.52 6.87
CA PRO A 300 21.59 17.19 7.42
C PRO A 300 23.08 17.00 7.72
N GLU A 301 23.40 16.44 8.89
CA GLU A 301 24.77 16.12 9.32
C GLU A 301 24.82 14.68 9.84
N ILE A 302 25.82 13.91 9.41
CA ILE A 302 26.05 12.56 9.96
C ILE A 302 26.93 12.69 11.19
N GLU A 303 26.37 12.37 12.35
CA GLU A 303 27.09 12.44 13.62
C GLU A 303 27.23 11.06 14.25
N SER A 304 28.37 10.84 14.92
CA SER A 304 28.54 9.72 15.83
C SER A 304 28.04 10.13 17.21
N VAL A 305 26.99 9.48 17.69
CA VAL A 305 26.44 9.68 19.03
C VAL A 305 26.84 8.51 19.91
N ASP A 306 27.40 8.81 21.08
CA ASP A 306 27.69 7.80 22.10
C ASP A 306 26.42 7.51 22.92
N VAL A 307 25.74 6.40 22.62
CA VAL A 307 24.61 5.89 23.41
C VAL A 307 25.13 4.76 24.29
N GLU A 308 25.11 4.94 25.61
CA GLU A 308 25.56 3.95 26.61
C GLU A 308 26.96 3.33 26.39
N GLY A 309 27.86 4.07 25.71
CA GLY A 309 29.23 3.62 25.42
C GLY A 309 29.39 2.83 24.11
N THR A 310 28.33 2.74 23.31
CA THR A 310 28.38 2.37 21.90
C THR A 310 28.25 3.62 21.03
N SER A 311 29.22 3.86 20.16
CA SER A 311 29.16 4.91 19.16
C SER A 311 28.24 4.46 18.01
N THR A 312 27.11 5.12 17.84
CA THR A 312 26.14 4.86 16.78
C THR A 312 26.08 6.08 15.86
N LEU A 313 26.14 5.87 14.55
CA LEU A 313 25.93 6.96 13.60
C LEU A 313 24.45 7.36 13.60
N THR A 314 24.17 8.61 13.27
CA THR A 314 22.81 9.12 13.13
C THR A 314 22.79 10.34 12.19
N VAL A 315 21.67 10.56 11.52
CA VAL A 315 21.44 11.77 10.72
C VAL A 315 20.78 12.82 11.61
N GLN A 316 21.52 13.89 11.88
CA GLN A 316 21.02 15.07 12.57
C GLN A 316 20.47 16.07 11.57
N LEU A 317 19.21 16.44 11.74
CA LEU A 317 18.54 17.42 10.91
C LEU A 317 18.59 18.75 11.68
N ASN A 318 19.52 19.62 11.31
CA ASN A 318 19.74 20.89 11.99
C ASN A 318 19.02 22.01 11.22
N GLU A 319 18.23 22.85 11.90
CA GLU A 319 17.64 24.05 11.28
C GLU A 319 18.75 24.95 10.70
N GLU A 320 18.60 25.44 9.47
CA GLU A 320 19.55 26.41 8.93
C GLU A 320 19.52 27.68 9.79
N GLY A 321 20.57 27.88 10.59
CA GLY A 321 20.65 28.99 11.50
C GLY A 321 20.75 30.34 10.77
N SER A 322 20.27 31.36 11.47
CA SER A 322 20.59 32.78 11.34
C SER A 322 22.07 33.20 11.15
N THR A 323 23.02 32.32 10.80
CA THR A 323 24.38 32.68 10.38
C THR A 323 25.11 31.74 9.41
N SER A 324 24.54 30.63 8.91
CA SER A 324 25.20 29.80 7.90
C SER A 324 24.30 29.63 6.68
N SER A 325 24.48 30.52 5.72
CA SER A 325 23.88 30.46 4.41
C SER A 325 24.31 29.18 3.67
N ASN A 326 23.33 28.37 3.28
CA ASN A 326 23.30 27.66 2.01
C ASN A 326 24.49 26.73 1.80
N VAL A 327 24.44 25.54 2.40
CA VAL A 327 25.46 24.52 2.14
C VAL A 327 25.21 23.91 0.74
N ASN A 328 25.94 24.43 -0.23
CA ASN A 328 26.08 23.90 -1.59
C ASN A 328 24.85 23.99 -2.52
N GLY A 329 23.87 24.87 -2.23
CA GLY A 329 22.89 25.30 -3.24
C GLY A 329 21.77 24.30 -3.56
N VAL A 330 21.40 23.44 -2.61
CA VAL A 330 20.30 22.46 -2.75
C VAL A 330 19.24 22.74 -1.69
N ASP A 331 17.97 22.80 -2.09
CA ASP A 331 16.85 22.95 -1.17
C ASP A 331 16.67 21.64 -0.38
N VAL A 332 16.98 21.68 0.92
CA VAL A 332 16.74 20.57 1.85
C VAL A 332 15.80 21.06 2.94
N CYS A 333 14.69 20.35 3.13
CA CYS A 333 13.72 20.72 4.15
C CYS A 333 13.24 19.54 5.00
N VAL A 334 12.93 19.83 6.27
CA VAL A 334 12.20 18.95 7.18
C VAL A 334 10.73 19.26 7.08
N THR A 335 9.91 18.21 7.04
CA THR A 335 8.46 18.34 7.00
C THR A 335 7.83 18.18 8.38
N ARG A 336 7.01 19.14 8.80
CA ARG A 336 6.10 19.01 9.95
C ARG A 336 4.66 18.98 9.46
N ILE A 337 3.85 18.03 9.91
CA ILE A 337 2.42 18.02 9.57
C ILE A 337 1.71 19.10 10.40
N ASN A 338 1.32 20.21 9.74
CA ASN A 338 0.64 21.34 10.39
C ASN A 338 -0.84 21.09 10.60
N SER A 339 -1.48 20.50 9.58
CA SER A 339 -2.82 19.96 9.67
C SER A 339 -3.01 18.95 8.56
N ILE A 340 -3.74 17.89 8.85
CA ILE A 340 -4.29 17.04 7.80
C ILE A 340 -5.56 17.77 7.38
N GLY A 341 -5.75 18.07 6.09
CA GLY A 341 -7.02 18.64 5.64
C GLY A 341 -8.16 17.76 6.15
N SER A 342 -9.32 18.34 6.50
CA SER A 342 -10.48 17.47 6.79
C SER A 342 -10.57 16.48 5.63
N PRO A 343 -10.55 15.15 5.89
CA PRO A 343 -11.00 14.21 4.87
C PRO A 343 -12.30 14.80 4.31
N GLN A 344 -12.57 14.71 3.02
CA GLN A 344 -13.90 15.07 2.50
C GLN A 344 -14.99 14.08 2.98
N LEU A 345 -15.02 13.85 4.29
CA LEU A 345 -16.01 13.19 5.10
C LEU A 345 -16.54 14.31 6.01
N PHE A 346 -17.78 14.73 5.78
CA PHE A 346 -18.59 15.68 6.58
C PHE A 346 -18.28 15.74 8.12
N PRO A 347 -18.66 16.84 8.82
CA PRO A 347 -18.13 18.20 8.82
C PRO A 347 -17.12 18.48 9.97
N GLU A 348 -16.15 19.37 9.68
CA GLU A 348 -15.34 20.22 10.58
C GLU A 348 -14.64 19.56 11.79
N ALA A 349 -13.47 18.97 11.55
CA ALA A 349 -12.42 18.90 12.57
C ALA A 349 -11.38 20.01 12.30
N THR A 350 -11.42 21.07 13.10
CA THR A 350 -10.46 22.17 13.03
C THR A 350 -9.24 21.83 13.90
N PHE A 351 -8.06 21.77 13.30
CA PHE A 351 -6.79 21.54 14.00
C PHE A 351 -6.23 22.88 14.49
N THR A 352 -6.03 23.03 15.80
CA THR A 352 -5.30 24.17 16.38
C THR A 352 -3.93 23.70 16.85
N SER A 353 -2.90 24.42 16.41
CA SER A 353 -1.48 24.30 16.80
C SER A 353 -1.28 24.21 18.32
N TYR A 354 -0.41 23.32 18.77
CA TYR A 354 0.07 23.27 20.14
C TYR A 354 1.61 23.13 20.18
N PRO A 355 2.32 23.90 21.02
CA PRO A 355 3.72 23.67 21.32
C PRO A 355 3.87 22.70 22.51
N ASP A 356 4.86 21.80 22.41
CA ASP A 356 5.61 21.16 23.51
C ASP A 356 4.99 20.07 24.40
N ASP A 357 3.82 19.49 24.10
CA ASP A 357 3.37 18.24 24.74
C ASP A 357 2.79 17.26 23.69
N VAL A 358 3.38 16.07 23.63
CA VAL A 358 3.19 15.04 22.60
C VAL A 358 1.73 14.55 22.51
N GLY A 359 1.09 14.85 21.37
CA GLY A 359 0.00 14.08 20.76
C GLY A 359 -1.36 14.06 21.46
N SER A 360 -2.35 14.81 20.96
CA SER A 360 -3.75 14.56 21.31
C SER A 360 -4.24 13.27 20.65
N PRO A 361 -5.14 12.49 21.30
CA PRO A 361 -5.69 11.25 20.73
C PRO A 361 -6.36 11.38 19.35
N SER A 362 -6.72 12.60 18.92
CA SER A 362 -7.43 12.84 17.67
C SER A 362 -6.55 12.77 16.43
N SER A 363 -5.25 13.12 16.52
CA SER A 363 -4.36 13.09 15.35
C SER A 363 -3.90 11.68 15.03
N PHE A 364 -3.58 10.87 16.04
CA PHE A 364 -3.30 9.44 15.90
C PHE A 364 -4.43 8.69 15.19
N ALA A 365 -5.67 9.02 15.54
CA ALA A 365 -6.85 8.41 14.93
C ALA A 365 -6.99 8.80 13.45
N ALA A 366 -6.59 10.00 13.04
CA ALA A 366 -6.78 10.47 11.67
C ALA A 366 -5.91 9.72 10.67
N ILE A 367 -4.61 9.57 10.93
CA ILE A 367 -3.68 8.88 10.02
C ILE A 367 -4.06 7.40 9.89
N SER A 368 -4.30 6.73 11.02
CA SER A 368 -4.74 5.33 10.99
C SER A 368 -6.08 5.16 10.27
N GLN A 369 -7.01 6.11 10.42
CA GLN A 369 -8.30 6.06 9.72
C GLN A 369 -8.16 6.30 8.22
N ILE A 370 -7.26 7.17 7.77
CA ILE A 370 -6.94 7.37 6.35
C ILE A 370 -6.52 6.04 5.75
N SER A 371 -5.51 5.39 6.33
CA SER A 371 -5.02 4.12 5.81
C SER A 371 -6.08 3.01 5.86
N PHE A 372 -6.85 2.94 6.94
CA PHE A 372 -7.94 2.00 7.08
C PHE A 372 -8.95 2.15 5.93
N ASN A 373 -9.33 3.39 5.60
CA ASN A 373 -10.25 3.66 4.48
C ASN A 373 -9.66 3.25 3.13
N GLU A 374 -8.36 3.44 2.91
CA GLU A 374 -7.70 3.01 1.67
C GLU A 374 -7.69 1.48 1.51
N ILE A 375 -7.54 0.73 2.61
CA ILE A 375 -7.69 -0.74 2.60
C ILE A 375 -9.11 -1.12 2.16
N LEU A 376 -10.14 -0.40 2.64
CA LEU A 376 -11.52 -0.66 2.22
C LEU A 376 -11.78 -0.33 0.75
N LYS A 377 -11.11 0.69 0.21
CA LYS A 377 -11.15 0.98 -1.24
C LYS A 377 -10.55 -0.16 -2.04
N LEU A 378 -9.43 -0.74 -1.59
CA LEU A 378 -8.86 -1.93 -2.23
C LEU A 378 -9.80 -3.12 -2.18
N ASP A 379 -10.49 -3.37 -1.06
CA ASP A 379 -11.51 -4.42 -1.00
C ASP A 379 -12.62 -4.22 -2.02
N LYS A 380 -13.07 -2.97 -2.17
CA LYS A 380 -14.07 -2.61 -3.18
C LYS A 380 -13.54 -2.87 -4.58
N ILE A 381 -12.33 -2.41 -4.92
CA ILE A 381 -11.69 -2.63 -6.22
C ILE A 381 -11.51 -4.12 -6.49
N ALA A 382 -10.96 -4.88 -5.54
CA ALA A 382 -10.74 -6.32 -5.67
C ALA A 382 -12.06 -7.08 -5.85
N THR A 383 -13.11 -6.66 -5.14
CA THR A 383 -14.45 -7.22 -5.27
C THR A 383 -15.04 -6.88 -6.65
N ASP A 384 -15.03 -5.61 -7.05
CA ASP A 384 -15.51 -5.14 -8.34
C ASP A 384 -14.74 -5.79 -9.50
N ASN A 385 -13.44 -6.02 -9.34
CA ASN A 385 -12.61 -6.78 -10.26
C ASN A 385 -13.01 -8.24 -10.32
N ARG A 386 -13.16 -8.94 -9.19
CA ARG A 386 -13.68 -10.33 -9.18
C ARG A 386 -15.02 -10.46 -9.88
N ILE A 387 -15.83 -9.41 -9.77
CA ILE A 387 -17.12 -9.27 -10.45
C ILE A 387 -16.94 -8.95 -11.95
N GLY A 388 -15.94 -8.17 -12.32
CA GLY A 388 -15.65 -7.76 -13.69
C GLY A 388 -14.86 -8.79 -14.52
N THR A 389 -14.04 -9.63 -13.86
CA THR A 389 -13.12 -10.59 -14.48
C THR A 389 -13.61 -12.04 -14.45
N GLY A 390 -14.81 -12.33 -13.92
CA GLY A 390 -15.33 -13.70 -13.96
C GLY A 390 -14.77 -14.66 -12.94
N GLN A 391 -14.10 -14.17 -11.89
CA GLN A 391 -13.55 -15.04 -10.84
C GLN A 391 -14.62 -15.74 -9.98
N PHE A 392 -15.89 -15.37 -10.11
CA PHE A 392 -17.02 -16.28 -9.86
C PHE A 392 -17.49 -16.75 -11.23
N GLY A 393 -17.31 -18.02 -11.59
CA GLY A 393 -17.43 -18.59 -12.94
C GLY A 393 -18.78 -18.46 -13.69
N ILE A 394 -19.40 -17.29 -13.71
CA ILE A 394 -20.56 -16.91 -14.53
C ILE A 394 -20.31 -15.63 -15.33
N LEU A 395 -19.17 -14.93 -15.15
CA LEU A 395 -19.04 -13.52 -15.54
C LEU A 395 -18.21 -13.23 -16.80
N GLU A 396 -17.68 -14.23 -17.50
CA GLU A 396 -17.16 -13.98 -18.86
C GLU A 396 -18.33 -13.75 -19.84
N ASN A 397 -18.24 -12.67 -20.65
CA ASN A 397 -19.25 -12.23 -21.64
C ASN A 397 -20.59 -11.70 -21.07
N LEU A 398 -20.58 -11.09 -19.88
CA LEU A 398 -21.76 -10.41 -19.38
C LEU A 398 -22.03 -9.09 -20.09
N PHE A 399 -23.31 -8.80 -20.30
CA PHE A 399 -23.74 -7.44 -20.60
C PHE A 399 -24.02 -6.70 -19.29
N ALA A 400 -23.25 -5.65 -19.01
CA ALA A 400 -23.54 -4.73 -17.91
C ALA A 400 -24.79 -3.90 -18.25
N LEU A 401 -25.86 -4.05 -17.46
CA LEU A 401 -27.09 -3.26 -17.61
C LEU A 401 -27.11 -2.04 -16.68
N SER A 402 -26.37 -2.10 -15.57
CA SER A 402 -26.09 -1.00 -14.64
C SER A 402 -24.81 -1.30 -13.84
N GLU A 403 -24.46 -0.46 -12.87
CA GLU A 403 -23.35 -0.71 -11.95
C GLU A 403 -23.46 -2.06 -11.23
N THR A 404 -24.66 -2.46 -10.81
CA THR A 404 -24.90 -3.68 -10.01
C THR A 404 -25.64 -4.78 -10.75
N ILE A 405 -26.24 -4.51 -11.92
CA ILE A 405 -27.02 -5.51 -12.67
C ILE A 405 -26.20 -6.06 -13.83
N ARG A 406 -26.22 -7.38 -13.97
CA ARG A 406 -25.56 -8.14 -15.04
C ARG A 406 -26.55 -9.06 -15.75
N LEU A 407 -26.31 -9.31 -17.03
CA LEU A 407 -27.05 -10.28 -17.83
C LEU A 407 -26.10 -11.40 -18.29
N SER A 408 -26.35 -12.63 -17.81
CA SER A 408 -25.65 -13.84 -18.27
C SER A 408 -26.31 -14.41 -19.54
N PRO A 409 -25.52 -14.86 -20.54
CA PRO A 409 -26.05 -15.52 -21.73
C PRO A 409 -26.87 -16.78 -21.45
N TRP A 410 -26.63 -17.44 -20.32
CA TRP A 410 -27.27 -18.73 -19.97
C TRP A 410 -27.91 -18.73 -18.57
N PHE A 411 -27.42 -17.91 -17.63
CA PHE A 411 -27.88 -17.88 -16.25
C PHE A 411 -28.84 -16.72 -15.91
N SER A 412 -29.41 -16.08 -16.95
CA SER A 412 -30.37 -14.96 -16.87
C SER A 412 -29.79 -13.72 -16.15
N GLN A 413 -30.66 -12.78 -15.78
CA GLN A 413 -30.30 -11.52 -15.14
C GLN A 413 -30.12 -11.70 -13.63
N PHE A 414 -29.09 -11.05 -13.08
CA PHE A 414 -28.86 -11.01 -11.64
C PHE A 414 -28.30 -9.65 -11.22
N SER A 415 -28.56 -9.29 -9.96
CA SER A 415 -27.90 -8.18 -9.27
C SER A 415 -26.76 -8.73 -8.44
N ILE A 416 -25.61 -8.11 -8.56
CA ILE A 416 -24.48 -8.32 -7.67
C ILE A 416 -24.86 -7.83 -6.27
N GLN A 417 -24.50 -8.60 -5.25
CA GLN A 417 -24.62 -8.28 -3.84
C GLN A 417 -23.21 -8.30 -3.23
N PRO A 418 -23.01 -7.90 -1.96
CA PRO A 418 -21.73 -8.07 -1.30
C PRO A 418 -21.22 -9.50 -1.47
N ALA A 419 -19.99 -9.64 -1.97
CA ALA A 419 -19.45 -10.94 -2.35
C ALA A 419 -19.48 -11.93 -1.17
N PRO A 420 -19.71 -13.24 -1.44
CA PRO A 420 -19.91 -13.86 -2.75
C PRO A 420 -21.41 -14.04 -3.12
N TRP A 421 -22.28 -13.14 -2.64
CA TRP A 421 -23.71 -13.23 -2.89
C TRP A 421 -24.12 -12.59 -4.22
N ILE A 422 -25.16 -13.16 -4.83
CA ILE A 422 -25.92 -12.54 -5.92
C ILE A 422 -27.42 -12.61 -5.59
N TYR A 423 -28.19 -11.74 -6.24
CA TYR A 423 -29.63 -11.85 -6.34
C TYR A 423 -30.00 -12.16 -7.79
N GLN A 424 -30.28 -13.43 -8.09
CA GLN A 424 -30.72 -13.85 -9.41
C GLN A 424 -32.24 -13.65 -9.50
N PHE A 425 -32.73 -13.04 -10.58
CA PHE A 425 -34.11 -12.50 -10.62
C PHE A 425 -35.19 -13.58 -10.51
N ASP A 426 -34.88 -14.81 -10.91
CA ASP A 426 -35.77 -15.97 -10.89
C ASP A 426 -35.53 -16.88 -9.66
N LEU A 427 -34.31 -16.94 -9.12
CA LEU A 427 -33.89 -17.88 -8.07
C LEU A 427 -33.65 -17.22 -6.71
N GLY A 428 -33.63 -15.89 -6.64
CA GLY A 428 -33.44 -15.12 -5.41
C GLY A 428 -31.97 -15.00 -4.98
N PHE A 429 -31.75 -14.89 -3.66
CA PHE A 429 -30.41 -14.78 -3.08
C PHE A 429 -29.67 -16.10 -3.14
N LEU A 430 -28.47 -16.06 -3.71
CA LEU A 430 -27.60 -17.22 -3.88
C LEU A 430 -26.17 -16.85 -3.49
N PHE A 431 -25.51 -17.70 -2.72
CA PHE A 431 -24.08 -17.61 -2.45
C PHE A 431 -23.34 -18.43 -3.50
N LEU A 432 -22.43 -17.83 -4.25
CA LEU A 432 -21.67 -18.53 -5.29
C LEU A 432 -20.45 -19.22 -4.71
N SER A 433 -20.18 -20.44 -5.18
CA SER A 433 -19.01 -21.23 -4.84
C SER A 433 -18.46 -21.86 -6.12
N GLY A 434 -17.14 -21.74 -6.35
CA GLY A 434 -16.46 -22.31 -7.51
C GLY A 434 -15.87 -21.27 -8.48
N GLU A 435 -14.90 -21.74 -9.27
CA GLU A 435 -14.01 -20.91 -10.09
C GLU A 435 -14.20 -21.15 -11.61
N ASP A 436 -15.12 -22.03 -12.03
CA ASP A 436 -15.26 -22.45 -13.44
C ASP A 436 -16.39 -21.71 -14.16
N GLU A 437 -16.07 -21.06 -15.28
CA GLU A 437 -16.99 -20.26 -16.12
C GLU A 437 -18.17 -21.04 -16.72
N THR A 438 -18.02 -22.35 -16.84
CA THR A 438 -19.00 -23.21 -17.49
C THR A 438 -19.92 -23.89 -16.51
N ASN A 439 -19.60 -23.87 -15.22
CA ASN A 439 -20.39 -24.53 -14.18
C ASN A 439 -20.19 -23.93 -12.79
N ILE A 440 -21.27 -23.87 -12.02
CA ILE A 440 -21.28 -23.17 -10.73
C ILE A 440 -21.89 -24.02 -9.64
N TRP A 441 -21.33 -23.89 -8.44
CA TRP A 441 -22.03 -24.22 -7.21
C TRP A 441 -22.69 -22.97 -6.65
N MET A 442 -23.92 -23.11 -6.17
CA MET A 442 -24.68 -22.06 -5.54
C MET A 442 -25.30 -22.61 -4.25
N TYR A 443 -25.09 -21.93 -3.13
CA TYR A 443 -25.80 -22.21 -1.89
C TYR A 443 -27.04 -21.33 -1.82
N ASP A 444 -28.18 -21.98 -1.60
CA ASP A 444 -29.47 -21.34 -1.37
C ASP A 444 -29.87 -21.53 0.10
N ASP A 445 -29.93 -20.41 0.82
CA ASP A 445 -30.22 -20.42 2.26
C ASP A 445 -31.65 -20.88 2.56
N THR A 446 -32.59 -20.61 1.65
CA THR A 446 -34.00 -20.97 1.84
C THR A 446 -34.19 -22.49 1.83
N SER A 447 -33.52 -23.19 0.90
CA SER A 447 -33.54 -24.65 0.86
C SER A 447 -32.50 -25.30 1.80
N GLN A 448 -31.59 -24.51 2.39
CA GLN A 448 -30.42 -24.98 3.14
C GLN A 448 -29.63 -26.04 2.36
N GLY A 449 -29.15 -25.68 1.17
CA GLY A 449 -28.39 -26.63 0.36
C GLY A 449 -27.60 -26.02 -0.79
N TYR A 450 -26.60 -26.77 -1.22
CA TYR A 450 -25.83 -26.50 -2.42
C TYR A 450 -26.50 -27.12 -3.65
N PHE A 451 -26.58 -26.32 -4.70
CA PHE A 451 -26.95 -26.73 -6.05
C PHE A 451 -25.77 -26.53 -7.00
N TRP A 452 -25.64 -27.41 -7.98
CA TRP A 452 -24.70 -27.30 -9.07
C TRP A 452 -25.43 -27.21 -10.40
N THR A 453 -24.92 -26.42 -11.34
CA THR A 453 -25.40 -26.39 -12.73
C THR A 453 -24.27 -26.00 -13.68
N ALA A 454 -24.52 -26.13 -14.98
CA ALA A 454 -23.57 -25.77 -16.03
C ALA A 454 -24.29 -25.04 -17.17
N ASN A 455 -23.55 -24.30 -18.00
CA ASN A 455 -24.09 -23.57 -19.15
C ASN A 455 -24.89 -24.45 -20.13
N SER A 456 -24.50 -25.72 -20.26
CA SER A 456 -25.12 -26.74 -21.10
C SER A 456 -26.26 -27.48 -20.40
N LEU A 457 -26.42 -27.25 -19.09
CA LEU A 457 -27.38 -27.94 -18.23
C LEU A 457 -28.43 -27.00 -17.63
N TYR A 458 -28.20 -25.70 -17.51
CA TYR A 458 -29.22 -24.81 -16.97
C TYR A 458 -30.50 -24.85 -17.87
N PRO A 459 -31.72 -24.97 -17.30
CA PRO A 459 -32.12 -24.77 -15.90
C PRO A 459 -32.18 -26.05 -15.02
N PHE A 460 -31.43 -27.10 -15.34
CA PHE A 460 -31.26 -28.27 -14.49
C PHE A 460 -30.23 -28.00 -13.38
N LEU A 461 -30.61 -28.29 -12.13
CA LEU A 461 -29.84 -28.05 -10.91
C LEU A 461 -29.62 -29.36 -10.15
N TYR A 462 -28.37 -29.73 -9.89
CA TYR A 462 -28.02 -30.88 -9.08
C TYR A 462 -27.91 -30.48 -7.61
N ARG A 463 -28.70 -31.07 -6.72
CA ARG A 463 -28.62 -30.77 -5.29
C ARG A 463 -27.75 -31.78 -4.57
N ASP A 464 -26.74 -31.30 -3.87
CA ASP A 464 -25.77 -32.16 -3.19
C ASP A 464 -26.39 -32.91 -1.99
N SER A 465 -27.17 -32.22 -1.15
CA SER A 465 -27.66 -32.81 0.10
C SER A 465 -28.48 -34.09 -0.06
N ASN A 466 -29.13 -34.28 -1.21
CA ASN A 466 -29.88 -35.48 -1.52
C ASN A 466 -29.49 -36.12 -2.87
N GLN A 467 -28.36 -35.70 -3.44
CA GLN A 467 -27.79 -36.23 -4.68
C GLN A 467 -28.82 -36.35 -5.82
N THR A 468 -29.70 -35.34 -5.97
CA THR A 468 -30.86 -35.38 -6.87
C THR A 468 -30.89 -34.20 -7.83
N TRP A 469 -31.30 -34.43 -9.07
CA TRP A 469 -31.50 -33.39 -10.07
C TRP A 469 -32.91 -32.77 -9.98
N TYR A 470 -32.94 -31.46 -10.12
CA TYR A 470 -34.13 -30.64 -10.20
C TYR A 470 -34.13 -29.88 -11.53
N TYR A 471 -35.30 -29.67 -12.11
CA TYR A 471 -35.49 -28.71 -13.20
C TYR A 471 -36.21 -27.48 -12.65
N PHE A 472 -35.58 -26.31 -12.74
CA PHE A 472 -36.22 -25.05 -12.36
C PHE A 472 -37.28 -24.68 -13.41
N ILE A 473 -38.53 -24.52 -12.95
CA ILE A 473 -39.67 -24.26 -13.83
C ILE A 473 -39.84 -22.75 -13.99
N GLU A 474 -40.14 -22.06 -12.89
CA GLU A 474 -40.40 -20.62 -12.83
C GLU A 474 -40.53 -20.16 -11.39
N THR A 475 -40.69 -18.85 -11.21
CA THR A 475 -41.02 -18.21 -9.93
C THR A 475 -42.31 -17.42 -10.06
N ILE A 476 -43.30 -17.74 -9.20
CA ILE A 476 -44.60 -17.09 -9.15
C ILE A 476 -44.79 -16.50 -7.76
N ASP A 477 -45.06 -15.20 -7.68
CA ASP A 477 -45.26 -14.47 -6.41
C ASP A 477 -44.13 -14.68 -5.39
N GLY A 478 -42.88 -14.80 -5.88
CA GLY A 478 -41.69 -15.03 -5.06
C GLY A 478 -41.48 -16.49 -4.62
N ILE A 479 -42.33 -17.41 -5.06
CA ILE A 479 -42.21 -18.85 -4.78
C ILE A 479 -41.57 -19.53 -5.99
N ARG A 480 -40.46 -20.24 -5.75
CA ARG A 480 -39.70 -20.95 -6.77
C ARG A 480 -40.24 -22.37 -6.93
N TYR A 481 -40.53 -22.79 -8.15
CA TYR A 481 -41.06 -24.12 -8.47
C TYR A 481 -40.00 -24.99 -9.17
N PHE A 482 -39.83 -26.21 -8.68
CA PHE A 482 -38.85 -27.17 -9.20
C PHE A 482 -39.51 -28.52 -9.45
N GLN A 483 -39.20 -29.15 -10.59
CA GLN A 483 -39.54 -30.54 -10.85
C GLN A 483 -38.42 -31.43 -10.31
N ASN A 484 -38.71 -32.30 -9.35
CA ASN A 484 -37.78 -33.32 -8.88
C ASN A 484 -37.72 -34.46 -9.91
N LEU A 485 -36.57 -34.65 -10.56
CA LEU A 485 -36.44 -35.63 -11.65
C LEU A 485 -36.39 -37.09 -11.16
N SER A 486 -36.19 -37.33 -9.87
CA SER A 486 -36.21 -38.69 -9.30
C SER A 486 -37.63 -39.18 -8.99
N THR A 487 -38.55 -38.27 -8.63
CA THR A 487 -39.92 -38.61 -8.22
C THR A 487 -40.98 -38.15 -9.23
N ASP A 488 -40.60 -37.32 -10.19
CA ASP A 488 -41.51 -36.63 -11.12
C ASP A 488 -42.58 -35.79 -10.38
N GLN A 489 -42.21 -35.22 -9.23
CA GLN A 489 -43.07 -34.33 -8.45
C GLN A 489 -42.56 -32.89 -8.49
N THR A 490 -43.49 -31.94 -8.60
CA THR A 490 -43.20 -30.52 -8.42
C THR A 490 -43.16 -30.17 -6.93
N GLN A 491 -42.17 -29.38 -6.54
CA GLN A 491 -41.98 -28.90 -5.17
C GLN A 491 -41.45 -27.46 -5.15
N THR A 492 -41.52 -26.84 -3.98
CA THR A 492 -41.02 -25.49 -3.72
C THR A 492 -39.91 -25.55 -2.67
N PHE A 493 -39.03 -24.54 -2.69
CA PHE A 493 -37.99 -24.37 -1.68
C PHE A 493 -38.11 -23.04 -0.97
#